data_AF-A0A3D4QTG6-F1
#
_entry.id   AF-A0A3D4QTG6-F1
#
_cell.length_a   1.000
_cell.length_b   1.000
_cell.length_c   1.000
_cell.angle_alpha   90.00
_cell.angle_beta   90.00
_cell.angle_gamma   90.00
#
_symmetry.space_group_name_H-M   'P 1'
#
loop_
_entity.id
_entity.type
_entity.pdbx_description
1 polymer ?
#
loop_
_entity_poly.entity_id
_entity_poly.type
_entity_poly.pdbx_seq_one_letter_code
_entity_poly.pdbx_strand_id
1 'polypeptide(L)'
;MYVPECYSTTAELTELVREASKYNRTLSCHVRGEGDSLVSSVEEVLKIGRDAQIAVNISHFKSVGIHNWQKAVFQAIEKIEEVRAAGQDVSVDFYPYTGGSTTILSLLPPSVQEPDMKDTLRKLSTAEGAALLKKEIYRKHDSWDNTSLDIGWDRVFISYVTKPANKDFTGNSIGDLAEKNSCEDPVDFFRELLIDEEGKAGIITMSMDQRDVDIIARLPYSMVISDSLYGNTDSPHPRLYGSFPRIIQELVLKRKILSLETAIHKMTQMTAERFHIDGRGTLAVGNYADINIFDPQRLRSMADFSKPKQLSEGLDMAFIDGRLVWNDNKMTKAYKAGAIRHK
;
A
#
# COMPACT_ATOMS: atom_id res chain seq x y z
N MET A 1 -4.49 11.98 -2.84
CA MET A 1 -5.51 10.94 -2.61
C MET A 1 -6.28 11.19 -1.31
N TYR A 2 -5.61 11.43 -0.18
CA TYR A 2 -6.27 11.60 1.13
C TYR A 2 -6.49 13.07 1.51
N VAL A 3 -7.57 13.33 2.25
CA VAL A 3 -7.83 14.58 2.96
C VAL A 3 -7.12 14.52 4.33
N PRO A 4 -6.46 15.62 4.78
CA PRO A 4 -6.42 16.95 4.18
C PRO A 4 -5.28 17.21 3.18
N GLU A 5 -4.32 16.30 3.02
CA GLU A 5 -3.07 16.55 2.26
C GLU A 5 -3.30 16.76 0.76
N CYS A 6 -4.46 16.37 0.23
CA CYS A 6 -4.85 16.70 -1.14
C CYS A 6 -4.90 18.20 -1.42
N TYR A 7 -5.04 19.04 -0.38
CA TYR A 7 -5.03 20.50 -0.50
C TYR A 7 -3.63 21.13 -0.37
N SER A 8 -2.61 20.38 0.05
CA SER A 8 -1.25 20.89 0.18
C SER A 8 -0.58 21.06 -1.18
N THR A 9 0.09 22.18 -1.36
CA THR A 9 0.88 22.48 -2.55
C THR A 9 2.25 21.82 -2.50
N THR A 10 2.86 21.59 -3.67
CA THR A 10 4.24 21.10 -3.78
C THR A 10 5.23 22.02 -3.04
N ALA A 11 5.00 23.33 -3.05
CA ALA A 11 5.84 24.30 -2.37
C ALA A 11 5.78 24.15 -0.84
N GLU A 12 4.58 24.05 -0.26
CA GLU A 12 4.42 23.82 1.19
C GLU A 12 5.06 22.51 1.64
N LEU A 13 4.87 21.42 0.88
CA LEU A 13 5.51 20.14 1.17
C LEU A 13 7.04 20.24 1.06
N THR A 14 7.56 20.96 0.07
CA THR A 14 9.00 21.17 -0.09
C THR A 14 9.61 21.90 1.10
N GLU A 15 8.96 22.97 1.58
CA GLU A 15 9.42 23.72 2.75
C GLU A 15 9.44 22.84 4.02
N LEU A 16 8.39 22.05 4.24
CA LEU A 16 8.33 21.12 5.37
C LEU A 16 9.45 20.07 5.30
N VAL A 17 9.66 19.48 4.13
CA VAL A 17 10.63 18.39 3.92
C VAL A 17 12.07 18.91 3.98
N ARG A 18 12.33 20.17 3.63
CA ARG A 18 13.67 20.78 3.71
C ARG A 18 14.23 20.79 5.13
N GLU A 19 13.38 20.83 6.16
CA GLU A 19 13.86 20.70 7.54
C GLU A 19 14.36 19.29 7.85
N ALA A 20 13.74 18.26 7.27
CA ALA A 20 14.18 16.87 7.44
C ALA A 20 15.49 16.56 6.70
N SER A 21 15.78 17.23 5.58
CA SER A 21 17.00 16.98 4.79
C SER A 21 18.28 17.32 5.55
N LYS A 22 18.23 18.27 6.50
CA LYS A 22 19.35 18.61 7.40
C LYS A 22 19.85 17.44 8.25
N TYR A 23 19.03 16.40 8.41
CA TYR A 23 19.32 15.21 9.21
C TYR A 23 19.67 13.97 8.37
N ASN A 24 19.93 14.15 7.06
CA ASN A 24 20.22 13.07 6.13
C ASN A 24 19.18 11.92 6.22
N ARG A 25 17.89 12.30 6.14
CA ARG A 25 16.76 11.38 6.22
C ARG A 25 16.15 11.15 4.84
N THR A 26 15.33 10.11 4.74
CA THR A 26 14.55 9.81 3.54
C THR A 26 13.13 10.31 3.68
N LEU A 27 12.61 10.99 2.65
CA LEU A 27 11.19 11.22 2.47
C LEU A 27 10.55 9.93 1.96
N SER A 28 9.79 9.22 2.80
CA SER A 28 8.89 8.17 2.34
C SER A 28 7.49 8.76 2.14
N CYS A 29 6.87 8.53 0.97
CA CYS A 29 5.55 9.12 0.69
C CYS A 29 4.67 8.24 -0.20
N HIS A 30 3.37 8.33 0.07
CA HIS A 30 2.31 7.94 -0.88
C HIS A 30 2.13 9.11 -1.87
N VAL A 31 2.34 8.87 -3.16
CA VAL A 31 2.23 9.91 -4.21
C VAL A 31 0.79 10.39 -4.38
N ARG A 32 0.60 11.61 -4.89
CA ARG A 32 -0.73 12.27 -4.90
C ARG A 32 -1.82 11.44 -5.58
N GLY A 33 -1.50 10.79 -6.68
CA GLY A 33 -2.33 9.80 -7.34
C GLY A 33 -1.49 8.69 -7.98
N GLU A 34 -2.14 7.56 -8.23
CA GLU A 34 -1.53 6.31 -8.67
C GLU A 34 -2.21 5.76 -9.93
N GLY A 35 -3.26 6.42 -10.41
CA GLY A 35 -3.99 6.10 -11.64
C GLY A 35 -3.58 7.00 -12.78
N ASP A 36 -4.51 7.80 -13.32
CA ASP A 36 -4.26 8.71 -14.45
C ASP A 36 -3.20 9.76 -14.13
N SER A 37 -3.12 10.17 -12.86
CA SER A 37 -2.16 11.14 -12.38
C SER A 37 -0.84 10.53 -11.87
N LEU A 38 -0.57 9.24 -12.09
CA LEU A 38 0.66 8.58 -11.59
C LEU A 38 1.93 9.33 -12.02
N VAL A 39 2.08 9.60 -13.32
CA VAL A 39 3.31 10.20 -13.87
C VAL A 39 3.55 11.59 -13.29
N SER A 40 2.53 12.45 -13.30
CA SER A 40 2.64 13.81 -12.74
C SER A 40 2.86 13.79 -11.22
N SER A 41 2.29 12.82 -10.51
CA SER A 41 2.50 12.65 -9.08
C SER A 41 3.93 12.18 -8.75
N VAL A 42 4.53 11.34 -9.60
CA VAL A 42 5.94 10.98 -9.51
C VAL A 42 6.82 12.21 -9.78
N GLU A 43 6.56 12.96 -10.85
CA GLU A 43 7.30 14.19 -11.16
C GLU A 43 7.24 15.21 -10.02
N GLU A 44 6.09 15.34 -9.34
CA GLU A 44 5.94 16.17 -8.15
C GLU A 44 6.91 15.76 -7.04
N VAL A 45 6.93 14.48 -6.65
CA VAL A 45 7.79 14.03 -5.53
C VAL A 45 9.26 14.05 -5.91
N LEU A 46 9.60 13.82 -7.18
CA LEU A 46 10.97 13.99 -7.68
C LEU A 46 11.40 15.47 -7.59
N LYS A 47 10.51 16.41 -7.92
CA LYS A 47 10.75 17.84 -7.74
C LYS A 47 10.94 18.21 -6.26
N ILE A 48 10.09 17.71 -5.36
CA ILE A 48 10.25 17.92 -3.91
C ILE A 48 11.61 17.39 -3.45
N GLY A 49 11.97 16.16 -3.83
CA GLY A 49 13.24 15.54 -3.46
C GLY A 49 14.45 16.37 -3.88
N ARG A 50 14.42 16.89 -5.11
CA ARG A 50 15.50 17.72 -5.64
C ARG A 50 15.57 19.08 -4.95
N ASP A 51 14.44 19.77 -4.81
CA ASP A 51 14.38 21.14 -4.30
C ASP A 51 14.58 21.22 -2.77
N ALA A 52 14.25 20.15 -2.04
CA ALA A 52 14.54 19.99 -0.62
C ALA A 52 15.90 19.32 -0.35
N GLN A 53 16.57 18.81 -1.39
CA GLN A 53 17.81 18.03 -1.32
C GLN A 53 17.72 16.83 -0.36
N ILE A 54 16.66 16.03 -0.52
CA ILE A 54 16.39 14.84 0.30
C ILE A 54 16.31 13.59 -0.55
N ALA A 55 16.76 12.45 0.00
CA ALA A 55 16.51 11.14 -0.59
C ALA A 55 15.01 10.83 -0.58
N VAL A 56 14.49 10.20 -1.65
CA VAL A 56 13.06 9.88 -1.79
C VAL A 56 12.84 8.37 -1.81
N ASN A 57 11.81 7.92 -1.13
CA ASN A 57 11.24 6.58 -1.26
C ASN A 57 9.74 6.70 -1.61
N ILE A 58 9.37 6.33 -2.83
CA ILE A 58 7.97 6.27 -3.25
C ILE A 58 7.38 4.99 -2.69
N SER A 59 6.51 5.15 -1.70
CA SER A 59 5.86 4.03 -1.02
C SER A 59 4.93 3.30 -1.97
N HIS A 60 4.84 1.98 -1.83
CA HIS A 60 3.94 1.06 -2.52
C HIS A 60 3.69 1.44 -3.99
N PHE A 61 4.76 1.69 -4.74
CA PHE A 61 4.73 2.19 -6.11
C PHE A 61 3.95 1.23 -7.01
N LYS A 62 2.96 1.77 -7.72
CA LYS A 62 1.98 1.00 -8.48
C LYS A 62 1.31 1.84 -9.57
N SER A 63 0.66 1.16 -10.51
CA SER A 63 -0.27 1.75 -11.48
C SER A 63 -1.67 1.20 -11.24
N VAL A 64 -2.63 2.10 -11.09
CA VAL A 64 -4.03 1.83 -10.77
C VAL A 64 -4.92 2.10 -11.99
N GLY A 65 -5.90 1.22 -12.20
CA GLY A 65 -6.91 1.39 -13.23
C GLY A 65 -6.62 0.60 -14.49
N ILE A 66 -7.66 -0.04 -15.03
CA ILE A 66 -7.54 -1.04 -16.10
C ILE A 66 -6.89 -0.43 -17.37
N HIS A 67 -7.19 0.84 -17.68
CA HIS A 67 -6.66 1.56 -18.83
C HIS A 67 -5.23 2.09 -18.63
N ASN A 68 -4.66 1.97 -17.44
CA ASN A 68 -3.29 2.37 -17.11
C ASN A 68 -2.31 1.20 -17.02
N TRP A 69 -2.82 -0.03 -16.97
CA TRP A 69 -2.00 -1.24 -16.90
C TRP A 69 -1.00 -1.33 -18.05
N GLN A 70 0.25 -1.66 -17.70
CA GLN A 70 1.39 -1.73 -18.60
C GLN A 70 1.69 -0.46 -19.41
N LYS A 71 1.23 0.70 -18.91
CA LYS A 71 1.46 2.00 -19.55
C LYS A 71 2.03 3.00 -18.56
N ALA A 72 1.23 3.41 -17.57
CA ALA A 72 1.59 4.50 -16.68
C ALA A 72 2.81 4.16 -15.81
N VAL A 73 2.94 2.89 -15.38
CA VAL A 73 4.09 2.44 -14.59
C VAL A 73 5.41 2.59 -15.35
N PHE A 74 5.43 2.27 -16.65
CA PHE A 74 6.65 2.36 -17.47
C PHE A 74 7.07 3.82 -17.67
N GLN A 75 6.10 4.71 -17.90
CA GLN A 75 6.34 6.16 -18.02
C GLN A 75 6.86 6.74 -16.70
N ALA A 76 6.29 6.32 -15.57
CA ALA A 76 6.75 6.75 -14.25
C ALA A 76 8.15 6.21 -13.92
N ILE A 77 8.46 4.97 -14.29
CA ILE A 77 9.81 4.38 -14.18
C ILE A 77 10.82 5.20 -14.98
N GLU A 78 10.50 5.58 -16.22
CA GLU A 78 11.36 6.42 -17.06
C GLU A 78 11.72 7.73 -16.35
N LYS A 79 10.75 8.41 -15.74
CA LYS A 79 11.01 9.63 -14.94
C LYS A 79 11.92 9.40 -13.74
N ILE A 80 11.76 8.28 -13.04
CA ILE A 80 12.62 7.93 -11.91
C ILE A 80 14.05 7.63 -12.40
N GLU A 81 14.19 6.90 -13.51
CA GLU A 81 15.50 6.56 -14.06
C GLU A 81 16.25 7.78 -14.62
N GLU A 82 15.54 8.71 -15.28
CA GLU A 82 16.10 9.99 -15.73
C GLU A 82 16.78 10.76 -14.59
N VAL A 83 16.09 10.96 -13.47
CA VAL A 83 16.65 11.72 -12.33
C VAL A 83 17.72 10.94 -11.56
N ARG A 84 17.60 9.61 -11.48
CA ARG A 84 18.62 8.75 -10.86
C ARG A 84 19.91 8.79 -11.66
N ALA A 85 19.84 8.78 -12.99
CA ALA A 85 21.00 8.94 -13.87
C ALA A 85 21.66 10.32 -13.69
N ALA A 86 20.89 11.35 -13.33
CA ALA A 86 21.39 12.67 -12.96
C ALA A 86 21.90 12.78 -11.51
N GLY A 87 21.90 11.69 -10.73
CA GLY A 87 22.45 11.63 -9.38
C GLY A 87 21.45 11.88 -8.25
N GLN A 88 20.15 12.01 -8.54
CA GLN A 88 19.13 12.11 -7.49
C GLN A 88 18.92 10.74 -6.81
N ASP A 89 18.91 10.72 -5.48
CA ASP A 89 18.69 9.49 -4.72
C ASP A 89 17.19 9.19 -4.53
N VAL A 90 16.68 8.26 -5.36
CA VAL A 90 15.27 7.87 -5.39
C VAL A 90 15.13 6.36 -5.34
N SER A 91 14.26 5.86 -4.47
CA SER A 91 13.87 4.45 -4.39
C SER A 91 12.35 4.32 -4.42
N VAL A 92 11.90 3.08 -4.55
CA VAL A 92 10.49 2.72 -4.40
C VAL A 92 10.37 1.51 -3.50
N ASP A 93 9.19 1.24 -2.97
CA ASP A 93 8.85 -0.06 -2.40
C ASP A 93 7.55 -0.61 -2.99
N PHE A 94 7.36 -1.93 -2.89
CA PHE A 94 6.17 -2.61 -3.42
C PHE A 94 5.80 -3.82 -2.57
N TYR A 95 4.56 -4.29 -2.73
CA TYR A 95 4.07 -5.54 -2.16
C TYR A 95 3.65 -6.52 -3.28
N PRO A 96 3.76 -7.85 -3.10
CA PRO A 96 3.58 -8.83 -4.18
C PRO A 96 2.13 -9.23 -4.43
N TYR A 97 1.24 -8.25 -4.59
CA TYR A 97 -0.19 -8.45 -4.80
C TYR A 97 -0.75 -7.44 -5.80
N THR A 98 -1.85 -7.81 -6.47
CA THR A 98 -2.59 -6.96 -7.40
C THR A 98 -3.71 -6.16 -6.74
N GLY A 99 -3.93 -6.35 -5.44
CA GLY A 99 -4.91 -5.62 -4.63
C GLY A 99 -4.25 -4.55 -3.77
N GLY A 100 -4.83 -3.36 -3.70
CA GLY A 100 -4.56 -2.37 -2.65
C GLY A 100 -5.53 -2.53 -1.49
N SER A 101 -5.23 -1.92 -0.34
CA SER A 101 -6.19 -1.84 0.77
C SER A 101 -6.09 -0.50 1.49
N THR A 102 -7.24 0.08 1.79
CA THR A 102 -7.36 1.39 2.43
C THR A 102 -8.77 1.57 3.02
N THR A 103 -9.07 2.77 3.51
CA THR A 103 -10.40 3.17 3.98
C THR A 103 -11.40 3.31 2.83
N ILE A 104 -12.66 2.97 3.07
CA ILE A 104 -13.77 3.21 2.13
C ILE A 104 -13.88 4.68 1.69
N LEU A 105 -13.40 5.60 2.54
CA LEU A 105 -13.40 7.04 2.28
C LEU A 105 -12.57 7.43 1.05
N SER A 106 -11.59 6.61 0.64
CA SER A 106 -10.77 6.90 -0.54
C SER A 106 -11.57 6.89 -1.85
N LEU A 107 -12.78 6.33 -1.84
CA LEU A 107 -13.69 6.29 -2.99
C LEU A 107 -14.58 7.53 -3.09
N LEU A 108 -14.59 8.40 -2.08
CA LEU A 108 -15.37 9.64 -2.10
C LEU A 108 -14.66 10.72 -2.92
N PRO A 109 -15.33 11.31 -3.93
CA PRO A 109 -14.81 12.48 -4.61
C PRO A 109 -14.52 13.62 -3.61
N PRO A 110 -13.38 14.32 -3.68
CA PRO A 110 -13.10 15.44 -2.78
C PRO A 110 -14.17 16.55 -2.83
N SER A 111 -14.86 16.71 -3.97
CA SER A 111 -15.93 17.70 -4.15
C SER A 111 -17.19 17.44 -3.31
N VAL A 112 -17.35 16.22 -2.77
CA VAL A 112 -18.48 15.85 -1.91
C VAL A 112 -18.13 15.77 -0.43
N GLN A 113 -16.85 15.96 -0.10
CA GLN A 113 -16.34 15.92 1.27
C GLN A 113 -16.38 17.32 1.90
N GLU A 114 -16.74 17.35 3.18
CA GLU A 114 -16.64 18.50 4.06
C GLU A 114 -15.40 18.34 4.96
N PRO A 115 -14.89 19.42 5.60
CA PRO A 115 -13.75 19.33 6.51
C PRO A 115 -13.97 18.35 7.68
N ASP A 116 -15.21 18.23 8.17
CA ASP A 116 -15.61 17.22 9.17
C ASP A 116 -16.34 16.06 8.47
N MET A 117 -15.92 14.83 8.79
CA MET A 117 -16.58 13.62 8.32
C MET A 117 -18.07 13.58 8.72
N LYS A 118 -18.43 14.04 9.92
CA LYS A 118 -19.84 14.07 10.36
C LYS A 118 -20.70 14.95 9.47
N ASP A 119 -20.14 16.06 8.99
CA ASP A 119 -20.84 16.98 8.10
C ASP A 119 -20.97 16.36 6.71
N THR A 120 -19.92 15.69 6.22
CA THR A 120 -19.97 14.88 5.00
C THR A 120 -21.11 13.85 5.06
N LEU A 121 -21.17 13.04 6.11
CA LEU A 121 -22.20 12.00 6.26
C LEU A 121 -23.61 12.59 6.38
N ARG A 122 -23.77 13.70 7.10
CA ARG A 122 -25.06 14.42 7.20
C ARG A 122 -25.53 14.90 5.84
N LYS A 123 -24.63 15.48 5.03
CA LYS A 123 -24.94 15.94 3.67
C LYS A 123 -25.33 14.76 2.77
N LEU A 124 -24.56 13.67 2.80
CA LEU A 124 -24.85 12.46 2.03
C LEU A 124 -26.19 11.81 2.39
N SER A 125 -26.72 12.04 3.60
CA SER A 125 -28.04 11.56 4.03
C SER A 125 -29.21 12.36 3.42
N THR A 126 -28.95 13.46 2.70
CA THR A 126 -29.97 14.28 2.04
C THR A 126 -30.13 13.91 0.57
N ALA A 127 -31.29 14.19 -0.02
CA ALA A 127 -31.53 13.97 -1.45
C ALA A 127 -30.56 14.78 -2.34
N GLU A 128 -30.19 16.00 -1.91
CA GLU A 128 -29.23 16.84 -2.61
C GLU A 128 -27.81 16.24 -2.57
N GLY A 129 -27.36 15.79 -1.40
CA GLY A 129 -26.05 15.15 -1.25
C GLY A 129 -25.97 13.81 -1.99
N ALA A 130 -27.04 13.01 -1.98
CA ALA A 130 -27.15 11.80 -2.79
C ALA A 130 -27.03 12.09 -4.30
N ALA A 131 -27.74 13.10 -4.80
CA ALA A 131 -27.66 13.49 -6.21
C ALA A 131 -26.27 14.02 -6.59
N LEU A 132 -25.65 14.81 -5.69
CA LEU A 132 -24.29 15.31 -5.87
C LEU A 132 -23.28 14.16 -5.92
N LEU A 133 -23.37 13.19 -5.01
CA LEU A 133 -22.49 12.01 -5.01
C LEU A 133 -22.59 11.25 -6.33
N LYS A 134 -23.81 10.91 -6.78
CA LYS A 134 -24.02 10.21 -8.05
C LYS A 134 -23.43 10.98 -9.23
N LYS A 135 -23.59 12.30 -9.26
CA LYS A 135 -23.02 13.14 -10.32
C LYS A 135 -21.49 13.12 -10.31
N GLU A 136 -20.88 13.30 -9.15
CA GLU A 136 -19.43 13.48 -9.04
C GLU A 136 -18.66 12.16 -9.11
N ILE A 137 -19.23 11.04 -8.66
CA ILE A 137 -18.57 9.72 -8.67
C ILE A 137 -18.48 9.09 -10.06
N TYR A 138 -19.34 9.49 -11.00
CA TYR A 138 -19.25 9.06 -12.40
C TYR A 138 -18.57 10.07 -13.31
N ARG A 139 -18.06 11.17 -12.74
CA ARG A 139 -17.30 12.18 -13.45
C ARG A 139 -15.81 11.86 -13.38
N LYS A 140 -15.10 12.11 -14.48
CA LYS A 140 -13.63 12.14 -14.50
C LYS A 140 -13.12 13.46 -13.89
N HIS A 141 -12.16 13.35 -12.98
CA HIS A 141 -11.54 14.49 -12.29
C HIS A 141 -10.09 14.64 -12.73
N ASP A 142 -9.62 15.89 -12.85
CA ASP A 142 -8.24 16.17 -13.28
C ASP A 142 -7.23 16.01 -12.12
N SER A 143 -7.69 16.20 -10.88
CA SER A 143 -6.85 16.26 -9.68
C SER A 143 -7.08 15.10 -8.70
N TRP A 144 -7.92 14.13 -9.06
CA TRP A 144 -8.24 12.97 -8.23
C TRP A 144 -8.50 11.74 -9.10
N ASP A 145 -7.76 10.66 -8.83
CA ASP A 145 -7.98 9.39 -9.51
C ASP A 145 -9.21 8.69 -8.92
N ASN A 146 -10.20 8.43 -9.77
CA ASN A 146 -11.46 7.83 -9.36
C ASN A 146 -11.38 6.31 -9.47
N THR A 147 -10.93 5.67 -8.39
CA THR A 147 -10.73 4.21 -8.38
C THR A 147 -12.00 3.44 -8.76
N SER A 148 -13.18 3.84 -8.25
CA SER A 148 -14.45 3.18 -8.61
C SER A 148 -14.76 3.23 -10.10
N LEU A 149 -14.46 4.34 -10.77
CA LEU A 149 -14.63 4.47 -12.21
C LEU A 149 -13.58 3.68 -12.99
N ASP A 150 -12.35 3.63 -12.48
CA ASP A 150 -11.19 3.02 -13.15
C ASP A 150 -11.19 1.49 -13.11
N ILE A 151 -11.85 0.89 -12.11
CA ILE A 151 -11.86 -0.58 -11.89
C ILE A 151 -13.26 -1.18 -11.80
N GLY A 152 -14.30 -0.38 -11.56
CA GLY A 152 -15.67 -0.85 -11.34
C GLY A 152 -15.92 -1.41 -9.93
N TRP A 153 -17.19 -1.42 -9.53
CA TRP A 153 -17.62 -1.80 -8.17
C TRP A 153 -17.42 -3.28 -7.84
N ASP A 154 -17.39 -4.16 -8.85
CA ASP A 154 -17.13 -5.60 -8.69
C ASP A 154 -15.69 -5.90 -8.23
N ARG A 155 -14.79 -4.90 -8.35
CA ARG A 155 -13.38 -4.99 -7.94
C ARG A 155 -13.08 -4.28 -6.63
N VAL A 156 -14.11 -3.82 -5.93
CA VAL A 156 -14.01 -3.15 -4.63
C VAL A 156 -14.65 -4.04 -3.56
N PHE A 157 -13.83 -4.70 -2.76
CA PHE A 157 -14.28 -5.65 -1.74
C PHE A 157 -14.27 -5.02 -0.36
N ILE A 158 -15.28 -5.29 0.46
CA ILE A 158 -15.30 -4.86 1.87
C ILE A 158 -14.34 -5.74 2.67
N SER A 159 -13.34 -5.13 3.31
CA SER A 159 -12.31 -5.86 4.09
C SER A 159 -12.54 -5.81 5.59
N TYR A 160 -13.18 -4.76 6.09
CA TYR A 160 -13.68 -4.72 7.46
C TYR A 160 -14.84 -3.72 7.60
N VAL A 161 -15.65 -3.96 8.62
CA VAL A 161 -16.71 -3.09 9.12
C VAL A 161 -16.65 -3.07 10.64
N THR A 162 -17.27 -2.07 11.27
CA THR A 162 -17.31 -1.95 12.73
C THR A 162 -18.61 -2.47 13.33
N LYS A 163 -19.75 -2.36 12.63
CA LYS A 163 -21.04 -2.78 13.18
C LYS A 163 -21.27 -4.29 13.00
N PRO A 164 -21.76 -5.00 14.04
CA PRO A 164 -22.11 -6.42 13.93
C PRO A 164 -23.11 -6.74 12.82
N ALA A 165 -24.05 -5.82 12.54
CA ALA A 165 -25.08 -5.99 11.51
C ALA A 165 -24.51 -6.10 10.09
N ASN A 166 -23.33 -5.52 9.84
CA ASN A 166 -22.72 -5.45 8.52
C ASN A 166 -21.63 -6.51 8.30
N LYS A 167 -21.39 -7.38 9.29
CA LYS A 167 -20.29 -8.36 9.24
C LYS A 167 -20.34 -9.23 7.99
N ASP A 168 -21.55 -9.59 7.55
CA ASP A 168 -21.78 -10.44 6.38
C ASP A 168 -21.43 -9.75 5.05
N PHE A 169 -21.19 -8.44 5.04
CA PHE A 169 -20.69 -7.71 3.86
C PHE A 169 -19.21 -7.98 3.59
N THR A 170 -18.45 -8.32 4.63
CA THR A 170 -17.01 -8.55 4.54
C THR A 170 -16.70 -9.69 3.56
N GLY A 171 -15.72 -9.48 2.69
CA GLY A 171 -15.31 -10.43 1.65
C GLY A 171 -16.14 -10.39 0.37
N ASN A 172 -17.22 -9.60 0.31
CA ASN A 172 -18.02 -9.40 -0.90
C ASN A 172 -17.63 -8.09 -1.60
N SER A 173 -17.85 -8.02 -2.91
CA SER A 173 -17.70 -6.77 -3.67
C SER A 173 -18.88 -5.83 -3.46
N ILE A 174 -18.68 -4.53 -3.64
CA ILE A 174 -19.76 -3.53 -3.59
C ILE A 174 -20.78 -3.80 -4.70
N GLY A 175 -20.35 -4.25 -5.88
CA GLY A 175 -21.24 -4.66 -6.96
C GLY A 175 -22.17 -5.81 -6.56
N ASP A 176 -21.62 -6.90 -6.03
CA ASP A 176 -22.41 -8.05 -5.57
C ASP A 176 -23.38 -7.66 -4.44
N LEU A 177 -22.94 -6.79 -3.53
CA LEU A 177 -23.77 -6.34 -2.42
C LEU A 177 -24.90 -5.43 -2.89
N ALA A 178 -24.65 -4.56 -3.85
CA ALA A 178 -25.69 -3.73 -4.46
C ALA A 178 -26.77 -4.61 -5.11
N GLU A 179 -26.37 -5.63 -5.88
CA GLU A 179 -27.31 -6.59 -6.50
C GLU A 179 -28.11 -7.35 -5.42
N LYS A 180 -27.43 -7.91 -4.41
CA LYS A 180 -28.09 -8.65 -3.30
C LYS A 180 -29.08 -7.80 -2.51
N ASN A 181 -28.83 -6.50 -2.39
CA ASN A 181 -29.70 -5.55 -1.69
C ASN A 181 -30.68 -4.82 -2.63
N SER A 182 -30.79 -5.25 -3.90
CA SER A 182 -31.69 -4.67 -4.90
C SER A 182 -31.50 -3.16 -5.12
N CYS A 183 -30.26 -2.68 -4.99
CA CYS A 183 -29.90 -1.31 -5.34
C CYS A 183 -29.78 -1.19 -6.86
N GLU A 184 -30.48 -0.22 -7.47
CA GLU A 184 -30.38 0.04 -8.92
C GLU A 184 -28.97 0.52 -9.33
N ASP A 185 -28.28 1.21 -8.42
CA ASP A 185 -26.95 1.78 -8.63
C ASP A 185 -26.05 1.41 -7.44
N PRO A 186 -24.88 0.79 -7.65
CA PRO A 186 -23.95 0.46 -6.57
C PRO A 186 -23.49 1.65 -5.71
N VAL A 187 -23.58 2.87 -6.25
CA VAL A 187 -23.31 4.10 -5.48
C VAL A 187 -24.28 4.27 -4.32
N ASP A 188 -25.53 3.81 -4.45
CA ASP A 188 -26.50 3.90 -3.36
C ASP A 188 -26.12 2.96 -2.21
N PHE A 189 -25.73 1.71 -2.50
CA PHE A 189 -25.22 0.78 -1.48
C PHE A 189 -23.95 1.33 -0.83
N PHE A 190 -23.01 1.82 -1.62
CA PHE A 190 -21.78 2.46 -1.13
C PHE A 190 -22.09 3.62 -0.17
N ARG A 191 -23.00 4.51 -0.56
CA ARG A 191 -23.43 5.65 0.27
C ARG A 191 -24.07 5.19 1.58
N GLU A 192 -24.97 4.22 1.52
CA GLU A 192 -25.67 3.70 2.70
C GLU A 192 -24.72 3.03 3.68
N LEU A 193 -23.83 2.17 3.18
CA LEU A 193 -22.81 1.52 3.99
C LEU A 193 -21.88 2.57 4.64
N LEU A 194 -21.48 3.58 3.87
CA LEU A 194 -20.63 4.65 4.35
C LEU A 194 -21.29 5.45 5.49
N ILE A 195 -22.57 5.80 5.34
CA ILE A 195 -23.36 6.50 6.38
C ILE A 195 -23.51 5.60 7.60
N ASP A 196 -23.92 4.34 7.40
CA ASP A 196 -24.17 3.42 8.50
C ASP A 196 -22.88 3.15 9.29
N GLU A 197 -21.76 2.84 8.64
CA GLU A 197 -20.47 2.62 9.31
C GLU A 197 -19.80 3.90 9.80
N GLU A 198 -20.43 5.07 9.67
CA GLU A 198 -19.85 6.37 10.01
C GLU A 198 -18.46 6.60 9.34
N GLY A 199 -18.29 6.11 8.10
CA GLY A 199 -17.02 6.15 7.38
C GLY A 199 -15.97 5.11 7.83
N LYS A 200 -16.29 4.25 8.80
CA LYS A 200 -15.35 3.29 9.41
C LYS A 200 -15.44 1.91 8.77
N ALA A 201 -15.27 1.86 7.45
CA ALA A 201 -15.13 0.60 6.73
C ALA A 201 -13.81 0.58 5.95
N GLY A 202 -13.27 -0.63 5.77
CA GLY A 202 -12.09 -0.87 4.94
C GLY A 202 -12.47 -1.53 3.64
N ILE A 203 -11.64 -1.29 2.63
CA ILE A 203 -11.79 -1.90 1.32
C ILE A 203 -10.49 -2.57 0.85
N ILE A 204 -10.65 -3.51 -0.08
CA ILE A 204 -9.60 -4.02 -0.96
C ILE A 204 -9.98 -3.66 -2.39
N THR A 205 -9.06 -3.03 -3.12
CA THR A 205 -9.28 -2.62 -4.51
C THR A 205 -8.40 -3.47 -5.43
N MET A 206 -9.02 -4.29 -6.27
CA MET A 206 -8.33 -5.17 -7.22
C MET A 206 -7.91 -4.41 -8.48
N SER A 207 -6.97 -3.49 -8.29
CA SER A 207 -6.72 -2.36 -9.18
C SER A 207 -5.46 -2.43 -10.03
N MET A 208 -4.57 -3.39 -9.78
CA MET A 208 -3.27 -3.50 -10.47
C MET A 208 -3.21 -4.73 -11.39
N ASP A 209 -2.33 -4.66 -12.39
CA ASP A 209 -1.95 -5.80 -13.23
C ASP A 209 -0.71 -6.50 -12.68
N GLN A 210 -0.67 -7.84 -12.76
CA GLN A 210 0.47 -8.62 -12.26
C GLN A 210 1.78 -8.31 -13.00
N ARG A 211 1.72 -7.93 -14.29
CA ARG A 211 2.92 -7.58 -15.07
C ARG A 211 3.53 -6.26 -14.61
N ASP A 212 2.70 -5.34 -14.13
CA ASP A 212 3.17 -4.09 -13.52
C ASP A 212 3.85 -4.35 -12.17
N VAL A 213 3.28 -5.25 -11.35
CA VAL A 213 3.93 -5.70 -10.10
C VAL A 213 5.28 -6.35 -10.39
N ASP A 214 5.35 -7.19 -11.43
CA ASP A 214 6.58 -7.89 -11.82
C ASP A 214 7.68 -6.94 -12.31
N ILE A 215 7.34 -5.92 -13.11
CA ILE A 215 8.35 -4.97 -13.58
C ILE A 215 8.89 -4.13 -12.43
N ILE A 216 8.02 -3.68 -11.50
CA ILE A 216 8.42 -2.95 -10.30
C ILE A 216 9.34 -3.82 -9.43
N ALA A 217 9.02 -5.11 -9.26
CA ALA A 217 9.83 -6.05 -8.49
C ALA A 217 11.25 -6.18 -9.03
N ARG A 218 11.44 -6.11 -10.36
CA ARG A 218 12.74 -6.22 -11.03
C ARG A 218 13.63 -4.98 -10.90
N LEU A 219 13.07 -3.81 -10.59
CA LEU A 219 13.83 -2.56 -10.50
C LEU A 219 14.97 -2.70 -9.46
N PRO A 220 16.21 -2.29 -9.75
CA PRO A 220 17.31 -2.46 -8.80
C PRO A 220 17.19 -1.58 -7.55
N TYR A 221 16.25 -0.63 -7.53
CA TYR A 221 15.97 0.29 -6.44
C TYR A 221 14.58 0.09 -5.81
N SER A 222 13.92 -1.04 -6.09
CA SER A 222 12.65 -1.41 -5.43
C SER A 222 12.89 -2.31 -4.21
N MET A 223 12.39 -1.88 -3.06
CA MET A 223 12.36 -2.66 -1.83
C MET A 223 11.01 -3.37 -1.66
N VAL A 224 10.94 -4.29 -0.72
CA VAL A 224 9.69 -4.97 -0.36
C VAL A 224 9.08 -4.31 0.88
N ILE A 225 7.79 -3.99 0.79
CA ILE A 225 6.96 -3.60 1.93
C ILE A 225 5.78 -4.58 2.07
N SER A 226 5.20 -4.69 3.27
CA SER A 226 3.91 -5.39 3.42
C SER A 226 2.72 -4.46 3.19
N ASP A 227 2.86 -3.16 3.52
CA ASP A 227 1.80 -2.14 3.50
C ASP A 227 0.56 -2.53 4.33
N SER A 228 0.75 -3.31 5.39
CA SER A 228 -0.38 -3.99 6.03
C SER A 228 -1.21 -3.08 6.93
N LEU A 229 -2.54 -3.24 6.89
CA LEU A 229 -3.47 -2.63 7.84
C LEU A 229 -3.76 -3.64 8.96
N TYR A 230 -3.43 -3.27 10.20
CA TYR A 230 -3.49 -4.16 11.38
C TYR A 230 -4.85 -4.13 12.10
N GLY A 231 -5.93 -3.88 11.36
CA GLY A 231 -7.28 -3.88 11.92
C GLY A 231 -7.68 -5.27 12.43
N ASN A 232 -8.50 -5.33 13.49
CA ASN A 232 -9.07 -6.59 13.98
C ASN A 232 -10.24 -7.02 13.08
N THR A 233 -9.92 -7.65 11.95
CA THR A 233 -10.89 -8.19 10.98
C THR A 233 -10.59 -9.65 10.69
N ASP A 234 -11.60 -10.39 10.24
CA ASP A 234 -11.45 -11.76 9.75
C ASP A 234 -11.11 -11.82 8.25
N SER A 235 -11.23 -10.70 7.54
CA SER A 235 -10.88 -10.57 6.12
C SER A 235 -9.87 -9.44 5.83
N PRO A 236 -8.70 -9.41 6.48
CA PRO A 236 -7.68 -8.41 6.15
C PRO A 236 -7.21 -8.58 4.69
N HIS A 237 -6.43 -7.64 4.17
CA HIS A 237 -5.69 -7.91 2.93
C HIS A 237 -4.62 -8.99 3.21
N PRO A 238 -4.45 -10.03 2.37
CA PRO A 238 -3.53 -11.15 2.63
C PRO A 238 -2.05 -10.74 2.80
N ARG A 239 -1.68 -9.56 2.28
CA ARG A 239 -0.38 -8.91 2.51
C ARG A 239 0.01 -8.80 3.99
N LEU A 240 -0.96 -8.75 4.91
CA LEU A 240 -0.72 -8.77 6.36
C LEU A 240 0.04 -10.00 6.83
N TYR A 241 -0.26 -11.17 6.26
CA TYR A 241 0.30 -12.44 6.72
C TYR A 241 1.31 -13.06 5.76
N GLY A 242 1.31 -12.63 4.50
CA GLY A 242 1.94 -13.36 3.41
C GLY A 242 3.04 -12.64 2.63
N SER A 243 3.24 -11.33 2.77
CA SER A 243 4.07 -10.54 1.83
C SER A 243 5.48 -11.10 1.62
N PHE A 244 6.27 -11.26 2.68
CA PHE A 244 7.67 -11.68 2.54
C PHE A 244 7.81 -13.13 2.05
N PRO A 245 7.07 -14.13 2.60
CA PRO A 245 7.06 -15.49 2.05
C PRO A 245 6.58 -15.55 0.59
N ARG A 246 5.60 -14.72 0.20
CA ARG A 246 5.09 -14.65 -1.17
C ARG A 246 6.12 -14.14 -2.16
N ILE A 247 7.03 -13.24 -1.77
CA ILE A 247 8.16 -12.85 -2.62
C ILE A 247 8.99 -14.08 -3.03
N ILE A 248 9.37 -14.91 -2.05
CA ILE A 248 10.19 -16.09 -2.30
C ILE A 248 9.38 -17.15 -3.08
N GLN A 249 8.16 -17.45 -2.63
CA GLN A 249 7.31 -18.46 -3.26
C GLN A 249 6.92 -18.09 -4.70
N GLU A 250 6.39 -16.89 -4.93
CA GLU A 250 5.86 -16.48 -6.23
C GLU A 250 6.94 -15.90 -7.13
N LEU A 251 7.75 -14.95 -6.66
CA LEU A 251 8.66 -14.19 -7.53
C LEU A 251 10.00 -14.90 -7.76
N VAL A 252 10.49 -15.67 -6.79
CA VAL A 252 11.74 -16.45 -6.92
C VAL A 252 11.47 -17.86 -7.46
N LEU A 253 10.61 -18.64 -6.81
CA LEU A 253 10.46 -20.06 -7.16
C LEU A 253 9.54 -20.32 -8.36
N LYS A 254 8.33 -19.73 -8.37
CA LYS A 254 7.33 -19.98 -9.42
C LYS A 254 7.59 -19.18 -10.69
N ARG A 255 7.61 -17.84 -10.58
CA ARG A 255 7.75 -16.94 -11.74
C ARG A 255 9.20 -16.72 -12.16
N LYS A 256 10.17 -16.96 -11.27
CA LYS A 256 11.61 -16.85 -11.52
C LYS A 256 12.02 -15.49 -12.08
N ILE A 257 11.41 -14.42 -11.57
CA ILE A 257 11.72 -13.04 -11.98
C ILE A 257 12.80 -12.38 -11.12
N LEU A 258 13.07 -12.96 -9.94
CA LEU A 258 14.16 -12.58 -9.03
C LEU A 258 14.99 -13.82 -8.68
N SER A 259 16.29 -13.63 -8.43
CA SER A 259 17.08 -14.63 -7.70
C SER A 259 16.74 -14.58 -6.21
N LEU A 260 17.08 -15.64 -5.46
CA LEU A 260 16.87 -15.65 -4.02
C LEU A 260 17.70 -14.54 -3.34
N GLU A 261 18.95 -14.38 -3.72
CA GLU A 261 19.87 -13.37 -3.19
C GLU A 261 19.33 -11.95 -3.44
N THR A 262 18.79 -11.71 -4.63
CA THR A 262 18.20 -10.42 -5.00
C THR A 262 16.96 -10.13 -4.15
N ALA A 263 16.08 -11.14 -3.97
CA ALA A 263 14.92 -11.01 -3.11
C ALA A 263 15.32 -10.72 -1.66
N ILE A 264 16.30 -11.43 -1.10
CA ILE A 264 16.78 -11.21 0.27
C ILE A 264 17.39 -9.81 0.42
N HIS A 265 18.24 -9.38 -0.52
CA HIS A 265 18.83 -8.04 -0.49
C HIS A 265 17.77 -6.92 -0.47
N LYS A 266 16.69 -7.05 -1.26
CA LYS A 266 15.54 -6.12 -1.30
C LYS A 266 14.71 -6.09 -0.01
N MET A 267 14.81 -7.13 0.83
CA MET A 267 14.09 -7.27 2.10
C MET A 267 14.97 -7.00 3.34
N THR A 268 16.28 -6.77 3.14
CA THR A 268 17.27 -6.68 4.23
C THR A 268 18.22 -5.50 4.01
N GLN A 269 19.36 -5.70 3.37
CA GLN A 269 20.41 -4.70 3.21
C GLN A 269 19.91 -3.44 2.50
N MET A 270 19.19 -3.56 1.39
CA MET A 270 18.68 -2.39 0.65
C MET A 270 17.78 -1.51 1.54
N THR A 271 16.94 -2.14 2.37
CA THR A 271 16.07 -1.46 3.32
C THR A 271 16.86 -0.82 4.46
N ALA A 272 17.83 -1.54 5.04
CA ALA A 272 18.68 -0.99 6.09
C ALA A 272 19.50 0.20 5.62
N GLU A 273 20.06 0.14 4.41
CA GLU A 273 20.80 1.23 3.77
C GLU A 273 19.89 2.43 3.49
N ARG A 274 18.71 2.19 2.87
CA ARG A 274 17.74 3.23 2.54
C ARG A 274 17.34 4.04 3.77
N PHE A 275 17.06 3.36 4.87
CA PHE A 275 16.57 4.02 6.09
C PHE A 275 17.68 4.29 7.11
N HIS A 276 18.96 4.14 6.77
CA HIS A 276 20.09 4.38 7.69
C HIS A 276 19.97 3.61 9.01
N ILE A 277 19.68 2.31 8.93
CA ILE A 277 19.59 1.39 10.06
C ILE A 277 20.94 0.68 10.23
N ASP A 278 21.86 1.37 10.90
CA ASP A 278 23.23 0.90 11.09
C ASP A 278 23.31 -0.44 11.82
N GLY A 279 24.20 -1.31 11.33
CA GLY A 279 24.48 -2.62 11.93
C GLY A 279 23.37 -3.66 11.73
N ARG A 280 22.41 -3.42 10.82
CA ARG A 280 21.33 -4.37 10.47
C ARG A 280 21.26 -4.57 8.95
N GLY A 281 20.51 -5.59 8.52
CA GLY A 281 20.27 -5.89 7.11
C GLY A 281 21.34 -6.77 6.42
N THR A 282 22.48 -7.02 7.06
CA THR A 282 23.51 -7.96 6.57
C THR A 282 23.99 -8.89 7.68
N LEU A 283 24.39 -10.12 7.31
CA LEU A 283 25.04 -11.06 8.22
C LEU A 283 26.55 -10.81 8.23
N ALA A 284 27.02 -10.02 9.19
CA ALA A 284 28.42 -9.66 9.34
C ALA A 284 28.84 -9.59 10.81
N VAL A 285 30.11 -9.84 11.10
CA VAL A 285 30.67 -9.69 12.46
C VAL A 285 30.53 -8.23 12.90
N GLY A 286 29.93 -8.01 14.07
CA GLY A 286 29.66 -6.68 14.63
C GLY A 286 28.23 -6.17 14.42
N ASN A 287 27.46 -6.78 13.52
CA ASN A 287 26.04 -6.45 13.33
C ASN A 287 25.15 -7.05 14.43
N TYR A 288 23.93 -6.49 14.56
CA TYR A 288 22.88 -7.10 15.36
C TYR A 288 22.47 -8.45 14.76
N ALA A 289 22.24 -9.45 15.63
CA ALA A 289 21.83 -10.79 15.23
C ALA A 289 20.32 -10.88 14.98
N ASP A 290 19.84 -10.15 13.98
CA ASP A 290 18.49 -10.31 13.41
C ASP A 290 18.55 -11.32 12.28
N ILE A 291 18.09 -12.55 12.53
CA ILE A 291 18.35 -13.69 11.66
C ILE A 291 17.08 -14.49 11.48
N ASN A 292 16.73 -14.79 10.23
CA ASN A 292 15.70 -15.77 9.88
C ASN A 292 16.37 -17.03 9.32
N ILE A 293 15.96 -18.20 9.80
CA ILE A 293 16.39 -19.52 9.32
C ILE A 293 15.18 -20.19 8.68
N PHE A 294 15.30 -20.55 7.41
CA PHE A 294 14.25 -21.21 6.66
C PHE A 294 14.84 -21.93 5.45
N ASP A 295 14.15 -22.97 4.98
CA ASP A 295 14.36 -23.55 3.66
C ASP A 295 13.53 -22.76 2.62
N PRO A 296 14.15 -22.13 1.61
CA PRO A 296 13.44 -21.39 0.57
C PRO A 296 12.35 -22.21 -0.12
N GLN A 297 12.52 -23.52 -0.28
CA GLN A 297 11.54 -24.41 -0.93
C GLN A 297 10.29 -24.66 -0.06
N ARG A 298 10.39 -24.44 1.25
CA ARG A 298 9.32 -24.71 2.23
C ARG A 298 8.62 -23.45 2.70
N LEU A 299 9.28 -22.29 2.61
CA LEU A 299 8.70 -21.01 3.00
C LEU A 299 7.59 -20.58 2.03
N ARG A 300 6.37 -20.41 2.54
CA ARG A 300 5.19 -20.09 1.71
C ARG A 300 4.17 -19.22 2.43
N SER A 301 3.51 -18.35 1.67
CA SER A 301 2.31 -17.67 2.14
C SER A 301 1.13 -18.63 2.08
N MET A 302 0.39 -18.73 3.18
CA MET A 302 -0.90 -19.44 3.23
C MET A 302 -2.09 -18.48 3.03
N ALA A 303 -1.84 -17.17 3.14
CA ALA A 303 -2.86 -16.14 2.97
C ALA A 303 -3.08 -15.82 1.48
N ASP A 304 -4.35 -15.82 1.09
CA ASP A 304 -4.84 -15.31 -0.20
C ASP A 304 -6.12 -14.48 0.01
N PHE A 305 -6.71 -13.94 -1.06
CA PHE A 305 -7.92 -13.10 -0.94
C PHE A 305 -9.15 -13.85 -0.41
N SER A 306 -9.21 -15.17 -0.54
CA SER A 306 -10.31 -16.00 -0.04
C SER A 306 -10.12 -16.41 1.43
N LYS A 307 -8.87 -16.63 1.85
CA LYS A 307 -8.48 -16.99 3.22
C LYS A 307 -7.33 -16.09 3.68
N PRO A 308 -7.58 -14.81 3.95
CA PRO A 308 -6.51 -13.84 4.14
C PRO A 308 -5.83 -13.88 5.51
N LYS A 309 -6.50 -14.42 6.52
CA LYS A 309 -6.01 -14.48 7.90
C LYS A 309 -5.38 -15.84 8.21
N GLN A 310 -4.33 -16.18 7.46
CA GLN A 310 -3.62 -17.46 7.59
C GLN A 310 -2.13 -17.19 7.80
N LEU A 311 -1.55 -17.75 8.88
CA LEU A 311 -0.12 -17.63 9.14
C LEU A 311 0.67 -18.31 8.01
N SER A 312 1.76 -17.67 7.59
CA SER A 312 2.72 -18.29 6.68
C SER A 312 3.42 -19.50 7.34
N GLU A 313 3.89 -20.42 6.51
CA GLU A 313 4.56 -21.65 6.95
C GLU A 313 6.00 -21.72 6.42
N GLY A 314 6.85 -22.49 7.10
CA GLY A 314 8.21 -22.80 6.65
C GLY A 314 9.33 -21.89 7.17
N LEU A 315 9.02 -20.99 8.10
CA LEU A 315 10.03 -20.28 8.89
C LEU A 315 10.44 -21.16 10.08
N ASP A 316 11.66 -21.70 10.06
CA ASP A 316 12.14 -22.62 11.08
C ASP A 316 12.48 -21.88 12.38
N MET A 317 13.28 -20.82 12.29
CA MET A 317 13.67 -20.00 13.44
C MET A 317 13.77 -18.52 13.08
N ALA A 318 13.50 -17.64 14.04
CA ALA A 318 13.80 -16.22 13.93
C ALA A 318 14.44 -15.69 15.21
N PHE A 319 15.40 -14.79 15.03
CA PHE A 319 16.14 -14.12 16.09
C PHE A 319 16.01 -12.60 15.92
N ILE A 320 15.84 -11.89 17.03
CA ILE A 320 15.94 -10.43 17.09
C ILE A 320 16.96 -10.09 18.17
N ASP A 321 17.97 -9.30 17.83
CA ASP A 321 19.10 -8.98 18.72
C ASP A 321 19.74 -10.24 19.32
N GLY A 322 19.82 -11.34 18.55
CA GLY A 322 20.38 -12.62 18.97
C GLY A 322 19.48 -13.46 19.89
N ARG A 323 18.25 -13.01 20.18
CA ARG A 323 17.28 -13.75 21.00
C ARG A 323 16.32 -14.52 20.10
N LEU A 324 16.17 -15.81 20.35
CA LEU A 324 15.19 -16.65 19.64
C LEU A 324 13.76 -16.17 19.93
N VAL A 325 13.07 -15.64 18.93
CA VAL A 325 11.69 -15.12 19.01
C VAL A 325 10.66 -16.02 18.33
N TRP A 326 11.10 -16.90 17.44
CA TRP A 326 10.27 -17.87 16.74
C TRP A 326 11.00 -19.21 16.65
N ASN A 327 10.32 -20.31 17.01
CA ASN A 327 10.83 -21.67 16.88
C ASN A 327 9.67 -22.67 16.90
N ASP A 328 9.75 -23.78 16.16
CA ASP A 328 8.70 -24.81 16.09
C ASP A 328 7.31 -24.25 15.73
N ASN A 329 7.23 -23.35 14.75
CA ASN A 329 6.01 -22.68 14.30
C ASN A 329 5.24 -21.92 15.41
N LYS A 330 5.94 -21.43 16.44
CA LYS A 330 5.35 -20.63 17.51
C LYS A 330 6.27 -19.47 17.89
N MET A 331 5.65 -18.37 18.31
CA MET A 331 6.38 -17.32 19.01
C MET A 331 6.92 -17.88 20.33
N THR A 332 8.16 -17.55 20.66
CA THR A 332 8.73 -17.85 21.98
C THR A 332 8.25 -16.82 23.01
N LYS A 333 8.85 -16.80 24.22
CA LYS A 333 8.51 -15.80 25.25
C LYS A 333 8.60 -14.38 24.67
N ALA A 334 7.64 -13.53 25.04
CA ALA A 334 7.55 -12.17 24.52
C ALA A 334 8.87 -11.39 24.74
N TYR A 335 9.59 -11.14 23.63
CA TYR A 335 10.70 -10.20 23.58
C TYR A 335 10.18 -8.87 23.05
N LYS A 336 10.36 -7.80 23.84
CA LYS A 336 10.10 -6.43 23.39
C LYS A 336 11.43 -5.86 22.91
N ALA A 337 11.61 -5.82 21.59
CA ALA A 337 12.75 -5.14 20.98
C ALA A 337 12.71 -3.63 21.30
N GLY A 338 13.89 -3.01 21.37
CA GLY A 338 14.02 -1.57 21.59
C GLY A 338 13.66 -0.75 20.35
N ALA A 339 13.46 0.56 20.53
CA ALA A 339 13.29 1.48 19.41
C ALA A 339 14.63 1.68 18.66
N ILE A 340 14.59 1.65 17.34
CA ILE A 340 15.72 2.09 16.49
C ILE A 340 15.76 3.61 16.56
N ARG A 341 16.85 4.15 17.08
CA ARG A 341 17.11 5.60 17.10
C ARG A 341 18.26 5.89 16.17
N HIS A 342 18.02 6.73 15.19
CA HIS A 342 19.12 7.29 14.42
C HIS A 342 19.92 8.23 15.30
N LYS A 343 21.25 8.13 15.20
CA LYS A 343 22.16 9.06 15.87
C LYS A 343 22.24 10.39 15.13
#